data_AF-A0ABD2MH95-F1
#
_entry.id   AF-A0ABD2MH95-F1
#
_cell.length_a   1.000
_cell.length_b   1.000
_cell.length_c   1.000
_cell.angle_alpha   90.00
_cell.angle_beta   90.00
_cell.angle_gamma   90.00
#
_symmetry.space_group_name_H-M   'P 1'
#
loop_
_entity.id
_entity.type
_entity.pdbx_description
1 polymer ?
#
loop_
_entity_poly.entity_id
_entity_poly.type
_entity_poly.pdbx_seq_one_letter_code
_entity_poly.pdbx_strand_id
1 'polypeptide(L)'
;MSELSSVVKQQNDFSESINFSGNKIDDFDKRMKSVEVLDKKLSSLDSQVSALNSVNKKIKSDINTLQQSMEMSKLEGIEVPESRNESVIQVVKDISAKINFESSDVLIGSVGAFPSQKD
;
A
#
# COMPACT_ATOMS: atom_id res chain seq x y z
N MET A 1 -39.37 60.96 -33.13
CA MET A 1 -39.73 59.51 -33.06
C MET A 1 -38.52 58.58 -33.24
N SER A 2 -37.51 58.91 -34.05
CA SER A 2 -36.33 58.01 -34.22
C SER A 2 -35.46 57.87 -32.97
N GLU A 3 -35.21 58.94 -32.21
CA GLU A 3 -34.41 58.87 -30.97
C GLU A 3 -35.06 57.98 -29.90
N LEU A 4 -36.38 58.08 -29.71
CA LEU A 4 -37.10 57.22 -28.77
C LEU A 4 -36.98 55.74 -29.17
N SER A 5 -37.09 55.43 -30.47
CA SER A 5 -36.91 54.05 -30.95
C SER A 5 -35.49 53.51 -30.76
N SER A 6 -34.48 54.37 -30.89
CA SER A 6 -33.07 54.05 -30.61
C SER A 6 -32.86 53.70 -29.15
N VAL A 7 -33.39 54.53 -28.23
CA VAL A 7 -33.27 54.30 -26.78
C VAL A 7 -33.98 53.01 -26.38
N VAL A 8 -35.18 52.75 -26.89
CA VAL A 8 -35.92 51.50 -26.64
C VAL A 8 -35.13 50.28 -27.13
N LYS A 9 -34.49 50.37 -28.30
CA LYS A 9 -33.65 49.28 -28.81
C LYS A 9 -32.44 49.03 -27.90
N GLN A 10 -31.72 50.08 -27.50
CA GLN A 10 -30.58 49.96 -26.59
C GLN A 10 -31.00 49.37 -25.24
N GLN A 11 -32.17 49.73 -24.72
CA GLN A 11 -32.70 49.17 -23.49
C GLN A 11 -32.98 47.67 -23.63
N ASN A 12 -33.55 47.24 -24.76
CA ASN A 12 -33.81 45.83 -25.04
C ASN A 12 -32.51 45.04 -25.15
N ASP A 13 -31.55 45.54 -25.95
CA ASP A 13 -30.23 44.90 -26.13
C ASP A 13 -29.48 44.78 -24.79
N PHE A 14 -29.59 45.80 -23.92
CA PHE A 14 -29.02 45.78 -22.58
C PHE A 14 -29.72 44.77 -21.67
N SER A 15 -31.05 44.69 -21.72
CA SER A 15 -31.83 43.73 -20.94
C SER A 15 -31.52 42.28 -21.33
N GLU A 16 -31.38 42.01 -22.63
CA GLU A 16 -30.92 40.72 -23.16
C GLU A 16 -29.51 40.37 -22.67
N SER A 17 -28.60 41.36 -22.67
CA SER A 17 -27.24 41.18 -22.18
C SER A 17 -27.20 40.87 -20.68
N ILE A 18 -28.02 41.56 -19.87
CA ILE A 18 -28.16 41.27 -18.43
C ILE A 18 -28.65 39.85 -18.22
N ASN A 19 -29.70 39.42 -18.93
CA ASN A 19 -30.25 38.08 -18.80
C ASN A 19 -29.24 37.01 -19.22
N PHE A 20 -28.51 37.24 -20.31
CA PHE A 20 -27.44 36.35 -20.77
C PHE A 20 -26.34 36.21 -19.72
N SER A 21 -25.84 37.34 -19.19
CA SER A 21 -24.81 37.36 -18.15
C SER A 21 -25.30 36.70 -16.85
N GLY A 22 -26.55 36.93 -16.45
CA GLY A 22 -27.16 36.29 -15.29
C GLY A 22 -27.14 34.76 -15.38
N ASN A 23 -27.58 34.22 -16.52
CA ASN A 23 -27.53 32.77 -16.77
C ASN A 23 -26.10 32.21 -16.70
N LYS A 24 -25.10 32.96 -17.18
CA LYS A 24 -23.69 32.54 -17.10
C LYS A 24 -23.14 32.57 -15.68
N ILE A 25 -23.56 33.53 -14.86
CA ILE A 25 -23.19 33.58 -13.44
C ILE A 25 -23.78 32.39 -12.69
N ASP A 26 -25.04 32.03 -12.95
CA ASP A 26 -25.67 30.87 -12.33
C ASP A 26 -24.99 29.56 -12.72
N ASP A 27 -24.62 29.41 -13.99
CA ASP A 27 -23.84 28.26 -14.47
C ASP A 27 -22.46 28.21 -13.79
N PHE A 28 -21.82 29.37 -13.59
CA PHE A 28 -20.54 29.46 -12.92
C PHE A 28 -20.65 29.06 -11.43
N ASP A 29 -21.69 29.54 -10.72
CA ASP A 29 -21.94 29.21 -9.32
C ASP A 29 -22.17 27.70 -9.13
N LYS A 30 -22.94 27.06 -10.01
CA LYS A 30 -23.15 25.60 -9.99
C LYS A 30 -21.84 24.84 -10.19
N ARG A 31 -20.99 25.30 -11.11
CA ARG A 31 -19.67 24.70 -11.35
C ARG A 31 -18.75 24.89 -10.16
N MET A 32 -18.75 26.07 -9.55
CA MET A 32 -17.94 26.38 -8.36
C MET A 32 -18.29 25.46 -7.19
N LYS A 33 -19.58 25.29 -6.88
CA LYS A 33 -20.05 24.34 -5.86
C LYS A 33 -19.60 22.90 -6.15
N SER A 34 -19.62 22.50 -7.41
CA SER A 34 -19.14 21.17 -7.83
C SER A 34 -17.64 21.00 -7.58
N VAL A 35 -16.84 22.04 -7.84
CA VAL A 35 -15.40 22.06 -7.56
C VAL A 35 -15.13 21.97 -6.06
N GLU A 36 -15.85 22.71 -5.22
CA GLU A 36 -15.70 22.62 -3.75
C GLU A 36 -15.99 21.22 -3.20
N VAL A 37 -17.00 20.54 -3.77
CA VAL A 37 -17.31 19.14 -3.40
C VAL A 37 -16.18 18.20 -3.81
N LEU A 38 -15.60 18.39 -5.00
CA LEU A 38 -14.47 17.60 -5.48
C LEU A 38 -13.23 17.83 -4.63
N ASP A 39 -12.95 19.07 -4.23
CA ASP A 39 -11.82 19.44 -3.39
C ASP A 39 -11.89 18.75 -2.01
N LYS A 40 -13.06 18.76 -1.37
CA LYS A 40 -13.30 18.01 -0.12
C LYS A 40 -13.10 16.50 -0.29
N LYS A 41 -13.54 15.93 -1.42
CA LYS A 41 -13.32 14.50 -1.71
C LYS A 41 -11.83 14.20 -1.91
N LEU A 42 -11.10 15.08 -2.60
CA LEU A 42 -9.67 14.94 -2.83
C LEU A 42 -8.89 14.93 -1.50
N SER A 43 -9.18 15.89 -0.63
CA SER A 43 -8.57 15.97 0.71
C SER A 43 -8.85 14.72 1.57
N SER A 44 -10.07 14.17 1.48
CA SER A 44 -10.42 12.90 2.15
C SER A 44 -9.64 11.71 1.57
N LEU A 45 -9.50 11.63 0.25
CA LEU A 45 -8.71 10.58 -0.41
C LEU A 45 -7.23 10.66 -0.04
N ASP A 46 -6.64 11.85 0.01
CA ASP A 46 -5.25 12.04 0.43
C ASP A 46 -5.00 11.57 1.87
N SER A 47 -5.96 11.83 2.76
CA SER A 47 -5.93 11.36 4.14
C SER A 47 -5.99 9.83 4.22
N GLN A 48 -6.85 9.20 3.40
CA GLN A 48 -6.95 7.74 3.32
C GLN A 48 -5.68 7.10 2.76
N VAL A 49 -5.11 7.66 1.69
CA VAL A 49 -3.84 7.20 1.10
C VAL A 49 -2.71 7.29 2.13
N SER A 50 -2.64 8.37 2.89
CA SER A 50 -1.65 8.55 3.95
C SER A 50 -1.79 7.51 5.06
N ALA A 51 -3.02 7.23 5.50
CA ALA A 51 -3.31 6.20 6.49
C ALA A 51 -2.93 4.80 5.99
N LEU A 52 -3.32 4.45 4.76
CA LEU A 52 -2.96 3.17 4.14
C LEU A 52 -1.45 3.00 3.97
N ASN A 53 -0.74 4.06 3.60
CA ASN A 53 0.73 4.03 3.52
C ASN A 53 1.38 3.77 4.88
N SER A 54 0.86 4.35 5.96
CA SER A 54 1.32 4.06 7.32
C SER A 54 1.12 2.60 7.69
N VAL A 55 -0.09 2.06 7.43
CA VAL A 55 -0.40 0.65 7.69
C VAL A 55 0.51 -0.27 6.88
N ASN A 56 0.74 0.03 5.60
CA ASN A 56 1.61 -0.77 4.73
C ASN A 56 3.06 -0.78 5.23
N LYS A 57 3.59 0.37 5.68
CA LYS A 57 4.91 0.45 6.33
C LYS A 57 4.97 -0.42 7.58
N LYS A 58 3.94 -0.38 8.42
CA LYS A 58 3.88 -1.23 9.63
C LYS A 58 3.87 -2.71 9.27
N ILE A 59 3.01 -3.14 8.35
CA ILE A 59 2.94 -4.54 7.92
C ILE A 59 4.28 -5.03 7.36
N LYS A 60 4.96 -4.22 6.54
CA LYS A 60 6.30 -4.57 6.04
C LYS A 60 7.31 -4.75 7.17
N SER A 61 7.27 -3.87 8.18
CA SER A 61 8.13 -4.00 9.37
C SER A 61 7.82 -5.27 10.16
N ASP A 62 6.53 -5.58 10.36
CA ASP A 62 6.08 -6.77 11.08
C ASP A 62 6.51 -8.05 10.34
N ILE A 63 6.37 -8.09 9.01
CA ILE A 63 6.85 -9.20 8.16
C ILE A 63 8.35 -9.38 8.31
N ASN A 64 9.14 -8.31 8.24
CA ASN A 64 10.59 -8.40 8.34
C ASN A 64 11.03 -8.91 9.72
N THR A 65 10.34 -8.46 10.78
CA THR A 65 10.57 -8.94 12.15
C THR A 65 10.24 -10.43 12.28
N LEU A 66 9.13 -10.87 11.71
CA LEU A 66 8.75 -12.29 11.70
C LEU A 66 9.73 -13.14 10.89
N GLN A 67 10.20 -12.65 9.74
CA GLN A 67 11.21 -13.33 8.92
C GLN A 67 12.51 -13.51 9.69
N GLN A 68 13.02 -12.46 10.34
CA GLN A 68 14.21 -12.54 11.17
C GLN A 68 14.01 -13.49 12.36
N SER A 69 12.84 -13.45 13.02
CA SER A 69 12.54 -14.38 14.12
C SER A 69 12.50 -15.83 13.65
N MET A 70 11.97 -16.10 12.45
CA MET A 70 11.97 -17.43 11.87
C MET A 70 13.39 -17.87 11.50
N GLU A 71 14.20 -16.99 10.93
CA GLU A 71 15.60 -17.26 10.59
C GLU A 71 16.46 -17.53 11.82
N MET A 72 16.29 -16.78 12.91
CA MET A 72 16.98 -17.08 14.18
C MET A 72 16.62 -18.45 14.76
N SER A 73 15.44 -18.97 14.43
CA SER A 73 15.01 -20.31 14.83
C SER A 73 15.48 -21.40 13.87
N LYS A 74 16.06 -21.04 12.72
CA LYS A 74 16.67 -22.00 11.78
C LYS A 74 18.13 -22.22 12.17
N LEU A 75 18.53 -23.48 12.15
CA LEU A 75 19.94 -23.86 12.19
C LEU A 75 20.33 -24.29 10.78
N GLU A 76 21.36 -23.66 10.23
CA GLU A 76 21.94 -24.04 8.93
C GLU A 76 23.21 -24.87 9.15
N GLY A 77 23.21 -26.11 8.66
CA GLY A 77 24.38 -26.98 8.64
C GLY A 77 25.18 -26.76 7.36
N ILE A 78 26.32 -26.08 7.46
CA ILE A 78 27.10 -25.63 6.28
C ILE A 78 27.90 -26.78 5.64
N GLU A 79 28.29 -27.81 6.41
CA GLU A 79 29.15 -28.91 5.92
C GLU A 79 28.75 -30.26 6.51
N VAL A 80 27.50 -30.68 6.31
CA VAL A 80 27.07 -32.04 6.67
C VAL A 80 27.32 -32.95 5.46
N PRO A 81 28.22 -33.96 5.54
CA PRO A 81 28.45 -34.90 4.45
C PRO A 81 27.16 -35.64 4.09
N GLU A 82 26.80 -35.65 2.79
CA GLU A 82 25.59 -36.35 2.34
C GLU A 82 25.86 -37.85 2.16
N SER A 83 25.22 -38.69 2.97
CA SER A 83 25.21 -40.13 2.75
C SER A 83 23.86 -40.59 2.18
N ARG A 84 23.90 -41.58 1.28
CA ARG A 84 22.68 -42.12 0.65
C ARG A 84 21.78 -42.78 1.71
N ASN A 85 20.51 -42.39 1.74
CA ASN A 85 19.47 -42.87 2.68
C ASN A 85 19.70 -42.51 4.15
N GLU A 86 20.50 -41.48 4.44
CA GLU A 86 20.71 -41.00 5.80
C GLU A 86 19.55 -40.11 6.27
N SER A 87 19.11 -40.30 7.52
CA SER A 87 18.06 -39.49 8.13
C SER A 87 18.67 -38.23 8.74
N VAL A 88 18.29 -37.05 8.23
CA VAL A 88 18.81 -35.77 8.75
C VAL A 88 18.49 -35.57 10.23
N ILE A 89 17.35 -36.09 10.72
CA ILE A 89 16.99 -36.07 12.15
C ILE A 89 18.01 -36.86 12.97
N GLN A 90 18.47 -38.01 12.46
CA GLN A 90 19.47 -38.82 13.16
C GLN A 90 20.82 -38.10 13.19
N VAL A 91 21.22 -37.48 12.08
CA VAL A 91 22.45 -36.67 12.01
C VAL A 91 22.42 -35.53 13.03
N VAL A 92 21.29 -34.81 13.15
CA VAL A 92 21.13 -33.74 14.15
C VAL A 92 21.27 -34.27 15.58
N LYS A 93 20.70 -35.46 15.88
CA LYS A 93 20.83 -36.12 17.20
C LYS A 93 22.27 -36.57 17.48
N ASP A 94 22.98 -37.04 16.47
CA ASP A 94 24.37 -37.48 16.63
C ASP A 94 25.31 -36.28 16.85
N ILE A 95 25.04 -35.15 16.18
CA ILE A 95 25.76 -33.88 16.42
C ILE A 95 25.44 -33.34 17.82
N SER A 96 24.16 -33.30 18.23
CA SER A 96 23.76 -32.79 19.54
C SER A 96 24.41 -33.58 20.68
N ALA A 97 24.45 -34.91 20.57
CA ALA A 97 25.12 -35.78 21.53
C ALA A 97 26.63 -35.50 21.62
N LYS A 98 27.30 -35.22 20.49
CA LYS A 98 28.74 -34.89 20.46
C LYS A 98 29.08 -33.56 21.11
N ILE A 99 28.15 -32.61 21.12
CA ILE A 99 28.35 -31.30 21.76
C ILE A 99 27.77 -31.24 23.19
N ASN A 100 27.41 -32.38 23.79
CA ASN A 100 26.74 -32.48 25.10
C ASN A 100 25.46 -31.63 25.20
N PHE A 101 24.74 -31.49 24.09
CA PHE A 101 23.45 -30.84 24.05
C PHE A 101 22.35 -31.90 24.13
N GLU A 102 21.62 -31.94 25.24
CA GLU A 102 20.49 -32.85 25.40
C GLU A 102 19.36 -32.45 24.45
N SER A 103 19.22 -33.19 23.34
CA SER A 103 18.19 -32.94 22.33
C SER A 103 16.84 -33.57 22.67
N SER A 104 16.64 -34.07 23.90
CA SER A 104 15.44 -34.77 24.36
C SER A 104 14.17 -33.94 24.16
N ASP A 105 14.31 -32.61 24.20
CA ASP A 105 13.22 -31.64 24.13
C ASP A 105 13.17 -30.82 22.82
N VAL A 106 14.03 -31.10 21.83
CA VAL A 106 14.02 -30.36 20.56
C VAL A 106 12.93 -30.91 19.64
N LEU A 107 11.81 -30.21 19.59
CA LEU A 107 10.77 -30.39 18.58
C LEU A 107 11.31 -29.88 17.22
N ILE A 108 11.90 -30.79 16.44
CA ILE A 108 12.29 -30.50 15.06
C ILE A 108 11.00 -30.41 14.22
N GLY A 109 10.58 -29.18 13.89
CA GLY A 109 9.34 -28.94 13.15
C GLY A 109 9.40 -29.45 11.71
N SER A 110 10.48 -29.15 10.99
CA SER A 110 10.72 -29.62 9.62
C SER A 110 12.20 -29.66 9.29
N VAL A 111 12.58 -30.52 8.34
CA VAL A 111 13.95 -30.66 7.86
C VAL A 111 13.94 -30.75 6.34
N GLY A 112 14.83 -30.02 5.69
CA GLY A 112 14.99 -30.04 4.23
C GLY A 112 16.44 -29.80 3.85
N ALA A 113 16.90 -30.52 2.82
CA ALA A 113 18.16 -30.21 2.16
C ALA A 113 17.93 -29.07 1.17
N PHE A 114 18.73 -28.02 1.26
CA PHE A 114 18.73 -26.94 0.27
C PHE A 114 19.90 -27.18 -0.68
N PRO A 115 19.69 -27.07 -2.01
CA PRO A 115 20.80 -27.24 -2.96
C PRO A 115 21.87 -26.19 -2.65
N SER A 116 23.09 -26.66 -2.42
CA SER A 116 24.27 -25.80 -2.25
C SER A 116 24.38 -24.89 -3.48
N GLN A 117 24.29 -23.57 -3.29
CA GLN A 117 24.64 -22.63 -4.34
C GLN A 117 26.13 -22.81 -4.63
N LYS A 118 26.44 -23.54 -5.70
CA LYS A 118 27.79 -23.59 -6.26
C LYS A 118 27.99 -22.29 -7.03
N ASP A 119 28.91 -21.46 -6.55
CA ASP A 119 29.51 -20.38 -7.35
C ASP A 119 30.21 -20.96 -8.60
#